data_AF-A0A958M0S0-F1
#
_entry.id   AF-A0A958M0S0-F1
#
_cell.length_a   1.000
_cell.length_b   1.000
_cell.length_c   1.000
_cell.angle_alpha   90.00
_cell.angle_beta   90.00
_cell.angle_gamma   90.00
#
_symmetry.space_group_name_H-M   'P 1'
#
loop_
_entity.id
_entity.type
_entity.pdbx_description
1 polymer ?
#
loop_
_entity_poly.entity_id
_entity_poly.type
_entity_poly.pdbx_seq_one_letter_code
_entity_poly.pdbx_strand_id
1 'polypeptide(L)'
;MMQSLKLTIDRVLPYWENTIMPSIKEGNKVLVVAHGNSLRAIVKVLSNVSDNDITELNIPTSIPLIYEFDSDFKVLGYKYLADP
;
A
#
# COMPACT_ATOMS: atom_id res chain seq x y z
N MET A 1 -5.18 18.56 -14.50
CA MET A 1 -5.34 18.75 -13.05
C MET A 1 -4.20 18.02 -12.36
N MET A 2 -3.31 18.70 -11.63
CA MET A 2 -2.16 18.08 -10.94
C MET A 2 -2.59 17.73 -9.51
N GLN A 3 -2.34 16.49 -9.07
CA GLN A 3 -2.65 16.04 -7.70
C GLN A 3 -1.35 15.88 -6.92
N SER A 4 -1.30 16.43 -5.70
CA SER A 4 -0.18 16.20 -4.79
C SER A 4 -0.26 14.81 -4.15
N LEU A 5 0.86 14.31 -3.63
CA LEU A 5 0.89 13.04 -2.88
C LEU A 5 -0.03 13.11 -1.65
N LYS A 6 -0.08 14.25 -0.95
CA LYS A 6 -0.98 14.48 0.17
C LYS A 6 -2.45 14.26 -0.19
N LEU A 7 -2.93 14.94 -1.25
CA LEU A 7 -4.30 14.78 -1.72
C LEU A 7 -4.58 13.34 -2.20
N THR A 8 -3.56 12.65 -2.69
CA THR A 8 -3.67 11.24 -3.07
C THR A 8 -3.85 10.35 -1.84
N ILE A 9 -3.11 10.60 -0.76
CA ILE A 9 -3.24 9.87 0.51
C ILE A 9 -4.64 10.08 1.09
N ASP A 10 -5.10 11.33 1.15
CA ASP A 10 -6.40 11.69 1.74
C ASP A 10 -7.58 10.95 1.06
N ARG A 11 -7.49 10.66 -0.25
CA ARG A 11 -8.53 9.90 -0.97
C ARG A 11 -8.33 8.37 -0.94
N VAL A 12 -7.10 7.89 -0.75
CA VAL A 12 -6.80 6.45 -0.73
C VAL A 12 -7.09 5.85 0.63
N LEU A 13 -6.84 6.58 1.72
CA LEU A 13 -7.08 6.14 3.10
C LEU A 13 -8.52 5.65 3.32
N PRO A 14 -9.58 6.39 2.94
CA PRO A 14 -10.95 5.91 3.11
C PRO A 14 -11.23 4.61 2.36
N TYR A 15 -10.63 4.42 1.18
CA TYR A 15 -10.82 3.19 0.41
C TYR A 15 -10.05 2.00 1.00
N TRP A 16 -8.87 2.27 1.54
CA TRP A 16 -8.10 1.28 2.30
C TRP A 16 -8.88 0.79 3.52
N GLU A 17 -9.37 1.71 4.35
CA GLU A 17 -10.04 1.39 5.62
C GLU A 17 -11.43 0.77 5.44
N ASN A 18 -12.19 1.23 4.45
CA ASN A 18 -13.60 0.82 4.29
C ASN A 18 -13.81 -0.28 3.24
N THR A 19 -12.78 -0.68 2.48
CA THR A 19 -12.94 -1.68 1.42
C THR A 19 -11.81 -2.71 1.42
N ILE A 20 -10.55 -2.28 1.29
CA ILE A 20 -9.43 -3.23 1.17
C ILE A 20 -9.19 -3.99 2.47
N MET A 21 -9.03 -3.27 3.59
CA MET A 21 -8.77 -3.87 4.90
C MET A 21 -9.92 -4.79 5.37
N PRO A 22 -11.21 -4.42 5.25
CA PRO A 22 -12.31 -5.34 5.56
C PRO A 22 -12.25 -6.64 4.74
N SER A 23 -11.96 -6.54 3.43
CA SER A 23 -11.85 -7.73 2.58
C SER A 23 -10.71 -8.67 3.00
N ILE A 24 -9.56 -8.11 3.42
CA ILE A 24 -8.45 -8.87 4.01
C ILE A 24 -8.90 -9.54 5.32
N LYS A 25 -9.65 -8.84 6.17
CA LYS A 25 -10.19 -9.36 7.45
C LYS A 25 -11.18 -10.50 7.29
N GLU A 26 -11.91 -10.53 6.18
CA GLU A 26 -12.78 -11.63 5.79
C GLU A 26 -12.02 -12.86 5.26
N GLY A 27 -10.69 -12.77 5.14
CA GLY A 27 -9.83 -13.86 4.65
C GLY A 27 -9.68 -13.91 3.13
N ASN A 28 -10.11 -12.87 2.41
CA ASN A 28 -9.95 -12.81 0.96
C ASN A 28 -8.50 -12.49 0.57
N LYS A 29 -8.04 -13.11 -0.52
CA LYS A 29 -6.77 -12.74 -1.16
C LYS A 29 -6.98 -11.52 -2.04
N VAL A 30 -6.45 -10.37 -1.63
CA VAL A 30 -6.63 -9.09 -2.33
C VAL A 30 -5.42 -8.77 -3.22
N LEU A 31 -5.69 -8.43 -4.49
CA LEU A 31 -4.70 -7.88 -5.43
C LEU A 31 -5.07 -6.43 -5.74
N VAL A 32 -4.14 -5.50 -5.49
CA VAL A 32 -4.31 -4.08 -5.83
C VAL A 32 -3.45 -3.74 -7.05
N VAL A 33 -4.10 -3.37 -8.15
CA VAL A 33 -3.43 -2.89 -9.37
C VAL A 33 -3.72 -1.39 -9.51
N ALA A 34 -2.68 -0.57 -9.39
CA ALA A 34 -2.82 0.89 -9.35
C ALA A 34 -1.56 1.60 -9.88
N HIS A 35 -1.48 2.93 -9.66
CA HIS A 35 -0.37 3.78 -10.08
C HIS A 35 0.52 4.17 -8.89
N GLY A 36 1.74 4.65 -9.18
CA GLY A 36 2.79 4.93 -8.19
C GLY A 36 2.33 5.72 -6.96
N ASN A 37 1.67 6.88 -7.11
CA ASN A 37 1.25 7.68 -5.95
C ASN A 37 0.13 7.02 -5.12
N SER A 38 -0.77 6.27 -5.76
CA SER A 38 -1.80 5.51 -5.05
C SER A 38 -1.19 4.34 -4.28
N LEU A 39 -0.22 3.64 -4.89
CA LEU A 39 0.52 2.55 -4.25
C LEU A 39 1.37 3.06 -3.09
N ARG A 40 2.08 4.19 -3.26
CA ARG A 40 2.80 4.86 -2.16
C ARG A 40 1.87 5.21 -1.00
N ALA A 41 0.68 5.73 -1.27
CA ALA A 41 -0.30 6.01 -0.22
C ALA A 41 -0.66 4.74 0.57
N ILE A 42 -0.83 3.60 -0.08
CA ILE A 42 -1.08 2.31 0.58
C ILE A 42 0.15 1.84 1.38
N VAL A 43 1.34 1.88 0.78
CA VAL A 43 2.61 1.49 1.43
C VAL A 43 2.87 2.32 2.68
N LYS A 44 2.55 3.62 2.65
CA LYS A 44 2.66 4.52 3.82
C LYS A 44 1.85 3.99 5.01
N VAL A 45 0.62 3.56 4.76
CA VAL A 45 -0.27 2.98 5.80
C VAL A 45 0.30 1.69 6.36
N LEU A 46 0.81 0.84 5.47
CA LEU A 46 1.32 -0.48 5.82
C LEU A 46 2.65 -0.45 6.56
N SER A 47 3.52 0.49 6.20
CA SER A 47 4.91 0.53 6.67
C SER A 47 5.17 1.66 7.67
N ASN A 48 4.13 2.39 8.07
CA ASN A 48 4.18 3.54 8.99
C ASN A 48 5.30 4.55 8.64
N VAL A 49 5.50 4.80 7.35
CA VAL A 49 6.57 5.62 6.80
C VAL A 49 6.25 7.10 6.99
N SER A 50 7.26 7.90 7.34
CA SER A 50 7.09 9.35 7.51
C SER A 50 6.75 10.06 6.19
N ASP A 51 6.17 11.26 6.28
CA ASP A 51 5.88 12.09 5.09
C ASP A 51 7.13 12.47 4.29
N ASN A 52 8.29 12.50 4.94
CA ASN A 52 9.56 12.85 4.28
C ASN A 52 10.16 11.64 3.56
N ASP A 53 9.96 10.43 4.09
CA ASP A 53 10.55 9.22 3.53
C ASP A 53 9.68 8.64 2.39
N ILE A 54 8.38 8.95 2.38
CA ILE A 54 7.47 8.40 1.35
C ILE A 54 7.73 8.97 -0.06
N THR A 55 8.32 10.16 -0.16
CA THR A 55 8.67 10.76 -1.46
C THR A 55 9.84 10.04 -2.12
N GLU A 56 10.75 9.49 -1.31
CA GLU A 56 11.93 8.72 -1.75
C GLU A 56 11.59 7.26 -2.04
N LEU A 57 10.39 6.80 -1.64
CA LEU A 57 9.96 5.43 -1.87
C LEU A 57 9.72 5.16 -3.36
N ASN A 58 10.60 4.35 -3.94
CA ASN A 58 10.48 3.88 -5.32
C ASN A 58 9.85 2.49 -5.36
N ILE A 59 8.68 2.37 -6.00
CA ILE A 59 8.02 1.09 -6.24
C ILE A 59 8.29 0.72 -7.70
N PRO A 60 9.03 -0.36 -7.97
CA PRO A 60 9.32 -0.76 -9.34
C PRO A 60 8.04 -1.09 -10.11
N THR A 61 8.03 -0.75 -11.39
CA THR A 61 6.90 -1.05 -12.28
C THR A 61 6.86 -2.54 -12.60
N SER A 62 5.66 -3.12 -12.56
CA SER A 62 5.40 -4.51 -12.99
C SER A 62 6.10 -5.60 -12.15
N ILE A 63 6.59 -5.27 -10.97
CA ILE A 63 7.09 -6.25 -10.00
C ILE A 63 6.09 -6.37 -8.84
N PRO A 64 5.48 -7.54 -8.62
CA PRO A 64 4.52 -7.70 -7.53
C PRO A 64 5.16 -7.50 -6.16
N LEU A 65 4.59 -6.60 -5.36
CA LEU A 65 4.94 -6.39 -3.95
C LEU A 65 3.95 -7.14 -3.07
N ILE A 66 4.43 -8.14 -2.34
CA ILE A 66 3.63 -8.98 -1.45
C ILE A 66 3.77 -8.47 -0.02
N TYR A 67 2.64 -8.28 0.67
CA TYR A 67 2.58 -8.01 2.10
C TYR A 67 1.99 -9.22 2.82
N GLU A 68 2.63 -9.60 3.93
CA GLU A 68 2.16 -10.66 4.82
C GLU A 68 1.66 -10.03 6.13
N PHE A 69 0.52 -10.50 6.64
CA PHE A 69 -0.13 -9.98 7.84
C PHE A 69 -0.20 -11.05 8.93
N ASP A 70 -0.13 -10.63 10.19
CA ASP A 70 -0.44 -11.47 11.35
C ASP A 70 -1.95 -11.57 11.61
N SER A 71 -2.33 -12.29 12.67
CA SER A 71 -3.73 -12.43 13.09
C SER A 71 -4.38 -11.11 13.54
N ASP A 72 -3.58 -10.11 13.89
CA ASP A 72 -4.03 -8.78 14.30
C ASP A 72 -4.03 -7.79 13.11
N PHE A 73 -3.78 -8.28 11.89
CA PHE A 73 -3.65 -7.49 10.66
C PHE A 73 -2.52 -6.46 10.68
N LYS A 74 -1.47 -6.74 11.46
CA LYS A 74 -0.20 -6.01 11.39
C LYS A 74 0.69 -6.64 10.33
N VAL A 75 1.47 -5.80 9.66
CA VAL A 75 2.42 -6.24 8.65
C VAL A 75 3.56 -7.00 9.32
N LEU A 76 3.74 -8.28 8.95
CA LEU A 76 4.88 -9.10 9.34
C LEU A 76 6.12 -8.80 8.50
N GLY A 77 5.90 -8.45 7.23
CA GLY A 77 6.95 -8.13 6.29
C GLY A 77 6.41 -7.96 4.88
N TYR A 78 7.30 -7.61 3.97
CA TYR A 78 7.02 -7.52 2.55
C TYR A 78 8.16 -8.10 1.71
N LYS A 79 7.85 -8.54 0.49
CA LYS A 79 8.85 -9.00 -0.49
C LYS A 79 8.39 -8.71 -1.91
N TYR A 80 9.34 -8.46 -2.81
CA TYR A 80 9.08 -8.40 -4.23
C TYR A 80 9.15 -9.80 -4.84
N LEU A 81 8.14 -10.18 -5.62
CA LEU A 81 8.15 -11.44 -6.37
C LEU A 81 8.92 -11.18 -7.67
N ALA A 82 10.15 -11.69 -7.75
CA ALA A 82 11.17 -11.45 -8.79
C ALA A 82 12.25 -10.39 -8.45
N ASP A 83 12.48 -10.11 -7.16
CA ASP A 83 13.79 -9.54 -6.75
C ASP A 83 14.86 -10.64 -6.86
N PRO A 84 15.99 -10.42 -7.55
CA PRO A 84 17.07 -11.42 -7.73
C PRO A 84 17.73 -11.88 -6.42
#